data_AF-A0A838MQX9-F1
#
_entry.id   AF-A0A838MQX9-F1
#
_cell.length_a   1.000
_cell.length_b   1.000
_cell.length_c   1.000
_cell.angle_alpha   90.00
_cell.angle_beta   90.00
_cell.angle_gamma   90.00
#
_symmetry.space_group_name_H-M   'P 1'
#
loop_
_entity.id
_entity.type
_entity.pdbx_description
1 polymer ?
#
loop_
_entity_poly.entity_id
_entity_poly.type
_entity_poly.pdbx_seq_one_letter_code
_entity_poly.pdbx_strand_id
1 'polypeptide(L)'
;MLPLDGKVFVIDPSGNHWVKFEVKRVASSPERPHGLRYSLTLHDGKGERLVGFDNAHPVTSGSGPGAKQAAAFDHKHRLRTIRPYEYADAASLLADFWTEVEAVLAQRGVKL
;
A
#
# COMPACT_ATOMS: atom_id res chain seq x y z
N MET A 1 -16.31 -7.79 8.96
CA MET A 1 -15.06 -7.06 8.64
C MET A 1 -13.90 -7.90 9.14
N LEU A 2 -12.90 -8.20 8.30
CA LEU A 2 -11.71 -8.94 8.72
C LEU A 2 -10.81 -8.06 9.60
N PRO A 3 -10.45 -8.47 10.83
CA PRO A 3 -9.50 -7.73 11.66
C PRO A 3 -8.07 -8.01 11.18
N LEU A 4 -7.66 -7.28 10.13
CA LEU A 4 -6.31 -7.36 9.55
C LEU A 4 -5.28 -6.49 10.27
N ASP A 5 -5.69 -5.66 11.24
CA ASP A 5 -4.76 -4.78 11.95
C ASP A 5 -3.67 -5.58 12.68
N GLY A 6 -2.41 -5.20 12.45
CA GLY A 6 -1.23 -5.84 13.02
C GLY A 6 -0.91 -7.23 12.45
N LYS A 7 -1.61 -7.71 11.42
CA LYS A 7 -1.36 -9.05 10.86
C LYS A 7 -0.12 -9.05 9.98
N VAL A 8 0.67 -10.12 10.11
CA VAL A 8 1.83 -10.42 9.28
C VAL A 8 1.65 -11.82 8.71
N PHE A 9 1.87 -11.98 7.40
CA PHE A 9 1.78 -13.26 6.72
C PHE A 9 3.06 -13.47 5.91
N VAL A 10 3.73 -14.60 6.12
CA VAL A 10 4.76 -15.09 5.20
C VAL A 10 4.06 -15.68 3.99
N ILE A 11 4.44 -15.25 2.79
CA ILE A 11 3.68 -15.54 1.57
C ILE A 11 4.41 -16.42 0.57
N ASP A 12 5.73 -16.59 0.69
CA ASP A 12 6.47 -17.47 -0.19
C ASP A 12 7.01 -18.73 0.52
N PRO A 13 7.22 -19.85 -0.21
CA PRO A 13 7.68 -21.11 0.37
C PRO A 13 9.06 -21.06 1.03
N SER A 14 9.94 -20.14 0.62
CA SER A 14 11.28 -19.97 1.18
C SER A 14 11.29 -19.12 2.45
N GLY A 15 10.16 -18.53 2.83
CA GLY A 15 10.03 -17.70 4.02
C GLY A 15 10.72 -16.35 3.93
N ASN A 16 11.06 -15.90 2.72
CA ASN A 16 11.84 -14.69 2.48
C ASN A 16 10.98 -13.45 2.22
N HIS A 17 9.66 -13.58 2.14
CA HIS A 17 8.75 -12.48 1.84
C HIS A 17 7.56 -12.56 2.77
N TRP A 18 7.21 -11.40 3.32
CA TRP A 18 6.03 -11.26 4.15
C TRP A 18 5.27 -10.00 3.81
N VAL A 19 3.96 -10.07 4.00
CA VAL A 19 3.10 -8.90 3.99
C VAL A 19 2.74 -8.50 5.41
N LYS A 20 2.67 -7.20 5.67
CA LYS A 20 2.21 -6.63 6.93
C LYS A 20 1.03 -5.71 6.67
N PHE A 21 -0.01 -5.86 7.48
CA PHE A 21 -1.22 -5.06 7.47
C PHE A 21 -1.32 -4.27 8.77
N GLU A 22 -1.43 -2.95 8.68
CA GLU A 22 -1.80 -2.05 9.77
C GLU A 22 -3.03 -1.28 9.29
N VAL A 23 -4.19 -1.49 9.91
CA VAL A 23 -5.47 -1.01 9.39
C VAL A 23 -6.34 -0.56 10.55
N LYS A 24 -6.66 0.73 10.61
CA LYS A 24 -7.46 1.33 11.68
C LYS A 24 -8.65 2.08 11.11
N ARG A 25 -9.83 1.85 11.70
CA ARG A 25 -10.99 2.72 11.46
C ARG A 25 -10.72 4.08 12.10
N VAL A 26 -11.00 5.14 11.37
CA VAL A 26 -10.90 6.53 11.80
C VAL A 26 -12.19 7.26 11.40
N ALA A 27 -12.44 8.43 11.97
CA ALA A 27 -13.52 9.28 11.48
C ALA A 27 -13.25 9.64 10.01
N SER A 28 -14.30 9.60 9.18
CA SER A 28 -14.20 10.06 7.80
C SER A 28 -13.85 11.55 7.76
N SER A 29 -12.95 11.91 6.86
CA SER A 29 -12.56 13.29 6.58
C SER A 29 -12.40 13.48 5.08
N PRO A 30 -12.30 14.71 4.56
CA PRO A 30 -12.02 14.94 3.14
C PRO A 30 -10.74 14.23 2.66
N GLU A 31 -9.74 14.09 3.53
CA GLU A 31 -8.49 13.37 3.28
C GLU A 31 -8.63 11.85 3.32
N ARG A 32 -9.64 11.34 4.03
CA ARG A 32 -9.91 9.91 4.24
C ARG A 32 -11.42 9.66 4.19
N PRO A 33 -12.05 9.79 3.01
CA PRO A 33 -13.51 9.71 2.91
C PRO A 33 -14.05 8.34 3.36
N HIS A 34 -13.26 7.28 3.14
CA HIS A 34 -13.60 5.91 3.53
C HIS A 34 -13.40 5.60 5.03
N GLY A 35 -12.95 6.57 5.85
CA GLY A 35 -12.81 6.38 7.30
C GLY A 35 -11.77 5.33 7.68
N LEU A 36 -10.71 5.20 6.87
CA LEU A 36 -9.67 4.19 7.04
C LEU A 36 -8.30 4.84 7.07
N ARG A 37 -7.48 4.49 8.07
CA ARG A 37 -6.04 4.72 8.07
C ARG A 37 -5.36 3.38 7.88
N TYR A 38 -4.47 3.27 6.90
CA TYR A 38 -3.85 1.98 6.59
C TYR A 38 -2.38 2.09 6.19
N SER A 39 -1.68 0.97 6.36
CA SER A 39 -0.38 0.65 5.75
C SER A 39 -0.38 -0.85 5.42
N LEU A 40 -0.38 -1.18 4.13
CA LEU A 40 -0.19 -2.53 3.62
C LEU A 40 1.18 -2.59 2.96
N THR A 41 2.04 -3.52 3.35
CA THR A 41 3.41 -3.56 2.85
C THR A 41 3.88 -4.97 2.55
N LEU A 42 4.67 -5.12 1.47
CA LEU A 42 5.44 -6.32 1.14
C LEU A 42 6.91 -6.06 1.45
N HIS A 43 7.57 -7.01 2.09
CA HIS A 43 8.99 -6.95 2.40
C HIS A 43 9.71 -8.20 1.86
N ASP A 44 11.02 -8.07 1.61
CA ASP A 44 11.91 -9.19 1.31
C ASP A 44 12.75 -9.63 2.52
N GLY A 45 13.56 -10.68 2.35
CA GLY A 45 14.32 -11.33 3.42
C GLY A 45 15.39 -10.43 4.05
N LYS A 46 15.65 -9.25 3.47
CA LYS A 46 16.54 -8.22 4.01
C LYS A 46 15.78 -7.12 4.75
N GLY A 47 14.46 -7.19 4.80
CA GLY A 47 13.59 -6.17 5.35
C GLY A 47 13.37 -4.98 4.41
N GLU A 48 13.70 -5.10 3.12
CA GLU A 48 13.43 -4.03 2.15
C GLU A 48 11.95 -4.04 1.77
N ARG A 49 11.29 -2.88 1.87
CA ARG A 49 9.91 -2.71 1.42
C ARG A 49 9.84 -2.71 -0.11
N LEU A 50 9.21 -3.73 -0.68
CA LEU A 50 9.05 -3.89 -2.12
C LEU A 50 7.78 -3.22 -2.66
N VAL A 51 6.68 -3.32 -1.89
CA VAL A 51 5.39 -2.72 -2.19
C VAL A 51 4.87 -2.05 -0.92
N GLY A 52 4.21 -0.91 -1.04
CA GLY A 52 3.53 -0.24 0.06
C GLY A 52 2.27 0.44 -0.42
N PHE A 53 1.17 0.30 0.28
CA PHE A 53 -0.04 1.08 0.10
C PHE A 53 -0.28 1.76 1.44
N ASP A 54 -0.25 3.08 1.50
CA ASP A 54 -0.49 3.78 2.76
C ASP A 54 -1.14 5.15 2.53
N ASN A 55 -1.72 5.68 3.60
CA ASN A 55 -2.36 6.99 3.60
C ASN A 55 -2.01 7.83 4.83
N ALA A 56 -0.82 7.56 5.38
CA ALA A 56 -0.35 8.18 6.61
C ALA A 56 0.10 9.63 6.41
N HIS A 57 0.54 9.99 5.20
CA HIS A 57 0.96 11.34 4.84
C HIS A 57 0.49 11.72 3.43
N PRO A 58 0.28 13.01 3.15
CA PRO A 58 0.02 13.47 1.79
C PRO A 58 1.25 13.26 0.89
N VAL A 59 1.00 13.04 -0.40
CA VAL A 59 1.99 13.10 -1.46
C VAL A 59 1.57 14.17 -2.45
N THR A 60 2.54 14.98 -2.88
CA THR A 60 2.32 16.02 -3.88
C THR A 60 2.57 15.44 -5.27
N SER A 61 1.57 15.50 -6.15
CA SER A 61 1.75 15.20 -7.57
C SER A 61 2.13 16.47 -8.32
N GLY A 62 3.43 16.69 -8.53
CA GLY A 62 3.92 17.73 -9.46
C GLY A 62 5.08 18.56 -8.92
N SER A 63 6.05 18.82 -9.81
CA SER A 63 7.16 19.73 -9.58
C SER A 63 7.13 20.80 -10.67
N GLY A 64 6.87 22.06 -10.34
CA GLY A 64 6.97 23.16 -11.30
C GLY A 64 6.08 24.38 -11.00
N PRO A 65 6.43 25.57 -11.55
CA PRO A 65 5.61 26.76 -11.42
C PRO A 65 4.30 26.60 -12.20
N GLY A 66 3.17 26.51 -11.48
CA GLY A 66 1.82 26.36 -12.05
C GLY A 66 1.12 25.03 -11.73
N ALA A 67 1.79 24.09 -11.05
CA ALA A 67 1.13 22.87 -10.59
C ALA A 67 0.09 23.20 -9.50
N LYS A 68 -1.21 23.05 -9.81
CA LYS A 68 -2.28 23.05 -8.79
C LYS A 68 -2.04 21.86 -7.87
N GLN A 69 -1.65 22.14 -6.62
CA GLN A 69 -1.31 21.13 -5.61
C GLN A 69 -2.60 20.50 -5.06
N ALA A 70 -3.01 19.36 -5.60
CA ALA A 70 -3.91 18.45 -4.88
C ALA A 70 -3.03 17.49 -4.09
N ALA A 71 -3.11 17.54 -2.75
CA ALA A 71 -2.46 16.58 -1.89
C ALA A 71 -3.26 15.27 -1.95
N ALA A 72 -2.68 14.21 -2.51
CA ALA A 72 -3.25 12.87 -2.44
C ALA A 72 -2.73 12.19 -1.17
N PHE A 73 -3.63 11.79 -0.27
CA PHE A 73 -3.22 11.07 0.95
C PHE A 73 -2.96 9.61 0.67
N ASP A 74 -3.86 8.98 -0.07
CA ASP A 74 -3.73 7.60 -0.48
C ASP A 74 -2.69 7.47 -1.60
N HIS A 75 -1.72 6.59 -1.41
CA HIS A 75 -0.65 6.38 -2.37
C HIS A 75 -0.08 4.97 -2.32
N LYS A 76 0.52 4.57 -3.45
CA LYS A 76 1.26 3.31 -3.56
C LYS A 76 2.75 3.54 -3.83
N HIS A 77 3.55 2.71 -3.19
CA HIS A 77 4.99 2.56 -3.32
C HIS A 77 5.26 1.27 -4.08
N ARG A 78 6.06 1.36 -5.13
CA ARG A 78 6.66 0.21 -5.78
C ARG A 78 8.16 0.44 -5.84
N LEU A 79 8.92 -0.36 -5.08
CA LEU A 79 10.32 -0.12 -4.81
C LEU A 79 10.54 1.33 -4.32
N ARG A 80 11.19 2.16 -5.14
CA ARG A 80 11.47 3.59 -4.85
C ARG A 80 10.47 4.57 -5.45
N THR A 81 9.47 4.10 -6.21
CA THR A 81 8.52 4.96 -6.91
C THR A 81 7.25 5.14 -6.09
N ILE A 82 6.86 6.38 -5.84
CA ILE A 82 5.61 6.74 -5.15
C ILE A 82 4.63 7.30 -6.16
N ARG A 83 3.37 6.87 -6.12
CA ARG A 83 2.29 7.42 -6.95
C ARG A 83 1.02 7.61 -6.12
N PRO A 84 0.26 8.70 -6.34
CA PRO A 84 -1.11 8.82 -5.85
C PRO A 84 -1.92 7.57 -6.22
N TYR A 85 -2.84 7.19 -5.33
CA TYR A 85 -3.71 6.03 -5.50
C TYR A 85 -5.09 6.35 -4.97
N GLU A 86 -6.13 6.10 -5.74
CA GLU A 86 -7.53 6.22 -5.30
C GLU A 86 -8.14 4.83 -5.30
N TYR A 87 -8.74 4.42 -4.18
CA TYR A 87 -9.47 3.16 -4.08
C TYR A 87 -10.96 3.43 -3.92
N ALA A 88 -11.80 2.54 -4.46
CA ALA A 88 -13.25 2.64 -4.35
C ALA A 88 -13.76 2.21 -2.97
N ASP A 89 -13.20 1.11 -2.45
CA ASP A 89 -13.54 0.56 -1.14
C ASP A 89 -12.41 -0.34 -0.60
N ALA A 90 -12.58 -0.83 0.63
CA ALA A 90 -11.58 -1.67 1.30
C ALA A 90 -11.33 -3.01 0.57
N ALA A 91 -12.29 -3.53 -0.20
CA ALA A 91 -12.10 -4.74 -0.97
C ALA A 91 -11.22 -4.46 -2.20
N SER A 92 -11.46 -3.36 -2.92
CA SER A 92 -10.58 -2.92 -4.01
C SER A 92 -9.16 -2.65 -3.53
N LEU A 93 -9.00 -1.99 -2.37
CA LEU A 93 -7.68 -1.75 -1.76
C LEU A 93 -6.89 -3.06 -1.54
N LEU A 94 -7.56 -4.09 -1.01
CA LEU A 94 -6.93 -5.39 -0.80
C LEU A 94 -6.61 -6.10 -2.12
N ALA A 95 -7.54 -6.09 -3.08
CA ALA A 95 -7.35 -6.73 -4.39
C ALA A 95 -6.19 -6.10 -5.17
N ASP A 96 -6.10 -4.77 -5.19
CA ASP A 96 -5.03 -4.04 -5.85
C ASP A 96 -3.69 -4.27 -5.17
N PHE A 97 -3.66 -4.32 -3.83
CA PHE A 97 -2.46 -4.65 -3.07
C PHE A 97 -1.94 -6.04 -3.44
N TRP A 98 -2.80 -7.07 -3.43
CA TRP A 98 -2.39 -8.43 -3.79
C TRP A 98 -1.95 -8.55 -5.25
N THR A 99 -2.63 -7.88 -6.17
CA THR A 99 -2.23 -7.81 -7.57
C THR A 99 -0.81 -7.26 -7.74
N GLU A 100 -0.47 -6.18 -7.01
CA GLU A 100 0.88 -5.59 -7.04
C GLU A 100 1.93 -6.51 -6.36
N VAL A 101 1.57 -7.17 -5.27
CA VAL A 101 2.41 -8.18 -4.60
C VAL A 101 2.77 -9.31 -5.57
N GLU A 102 1.78 -9.91 -6.22
CA GLU A 102 1.96 -10.96 -7.22
C GLU A 102 2.86 -10.51 -8.36
N ALA A 103 2.61 -9.31 -8.91
CA ALA A 103 3.40 -8.76 -10.01
C ALA A 103 4.87 -8.56 -9.63
N VAL A 104 5.16 -8.06 -8.42
CA VAL A 104 6.54 -7.83 -7.96
C VAL A 104 7.26 -9.14 -7.65
N LEU A 105 6.58 -10.12 -7.04
CA LEU A 105 7.17 -11.43 -6.79
C LEU A 105 7.46 -12.19 -8.08
N ALA A 106 6.54 -12.17 -9.05
CA ALA A 106 6.74 -12.77 -10.36
C ALA A 106 7.98 -12.19 -11.07
N GLN A 107 8.20 -10.87 -11.00
CA GLN A 107 9.39 -10.22 -11.56
C GLN A 107 10.69 -10.61 -10.86
N ARG A 108 10.61 -11.02 -9.59
CA ARG A 108 11.73 -11.55 -8.81
C ARG A 108 11.91 -13.07 -8.95
N GLY A 109 11.09 -13.71 -9.78
CA GLY A 109 11.13 -15.16 -10.00
C GLY A 109 10.54 -15.98 -8.84
N VAL A 110 9.81 -15.35 -7.93
CA VAL A 110 9.12 -16.01 -6.83
C VAL A 110 7.71 -16.39 -7.28
N LYS A 111 7.34 -17.65 -7.12
CA LYS A 111 5.97 -18.12 -7.31
C LYS A 111 5.34 -18.34 -5.94
N LEU A 112 4.18 -17.71 -5.73
CA LEU A 112 3.30 -17.95 -4.58
C LEU A 112 2.68 -19.35 -4.68
#